data_AF-A0A448JBY0-F1
#
_entry.id   AF-A0A448JBY0-F1
#
_cell.length_a   1.000
_cell.length_b   1.000
_cell.length_c   1.000
_cell.angle_alpha   90.00
_cell.angle_beta   90.00
_cell.angle_gamma   90.00
#
_symmetry.space_group_name_H-M   'P 1'
#
loop_
_entity.id
_entity.type
_entity.pdbx_description
1 polymer ?
#
loop_
_entity_poly.entity_id
_entity_poly.type
_entity_poly.pdbx_seq_one_letter_code
_entity_poly.pdbx_strand_id
1 'polypeptide(L)' 'MNKDSKIYIAGHKGTAGTSLVENLSKRGYKNLIFKTRQELDLLNQQAVVDFFKNEQPEYVF' A
#
# COMPACT_ATOMS: atom_id res chain seq x y z
N MET A 1 12.98 8.78 -0.33
CA MET A 1 11.50 8.75 -0.33
C MET A 1 10.97 10.15 -0.15
N ASN A 2 10.22 10.66 -1.11
CA ASN A 2 9.49 11.91 -0.94
C ASN A 2 8.27 11.65 -0.05
N LYS A 3 7.88 12.63 0.76
CA LYS A 3 6.70 12.51 1.64
C LYS A 3 5.38 12.39 0.85
N ASP A 4 5.42 12.84 -0.40
CA ASP A 4 4.33 12.76 -1.38
C ASP A 4 4.41 11.52 -2.27
N SER A 5 5.41 10.64 -2.09
CA SER A 5 5.48 9.41 -2.87
C SER A 5 4.30 8.50 -2.55
N LYS A 6 3.71 7.89 -3.58
CA LYS A 6 2.65 6.87 -3.40
C LYS A 6 3.25 5.58 -2.89
N ILE A 7 2.85 5.17 -1.70
CA ILE A 7 3.35 3.95 -1.04
C ILE A 7 2.18 2.99 -0.86
N TYR A 8 2.23 1.85 -1.52
CA TYR A 8 1.27 0.77 -1.32
C TYR A 8 1.74 -0.17 -0.21
N ILE A 9 0.85 -0.45 0.75
CA ILE A 9 1.13 -1.34 1.88
C ILE A 9 0.16 -2.53 1.81
N ALA A 10 0.69 -3.67 1.36
CA ALA A 10 -0.04 -4.93 1.33
C ALA A 10 -0.20 -5.47 2.75
N GLY A 11 -1.39 -5.97 3.09
CA GLY A 11 -1.61 -6.55 4.42
C GLY A 11 -1.52 -5.55 5.59
N HIS A 12 -1.90 -4.30 5.36
CA HIS A 12 -1.87 -3.21 6.34
C HIS A 12 -2.57 -3.50 7.69
N LYS A 13 -3.44 -4.51 7.77
CA LYS A 13 -4.13 -4.94 9.01
C LYS A 13 -3.34 -5.93 9.87
N GLY A 14 -2.22 -6.47 9.36
CA GLY A 14 -1.36 -7.38 10.11
C GLY A 14 -0.43 -6.63 11.08
N THR A 15 0.23 -7.37 11.98
CA THR A 15 1.12 -6.79 13.02
C THR A 15 2.23 -5.92 12.44
N ALA A 16 2.85 -6.38 11.33
CA ALA A 16 3.86 -5.63 10.62
C ALA A 16 3.26 -4.43 9.85
N GLY A 17 2.13 -4.65 9.17
CA GLY A 17 1.43 -3.62 8.40
C GLY A 17 1.02 -2.42 9.26
N THR A 18 0.35 -2.67 10.39
CA THR A 18 -0.10 -1.62 11.32
C THR A 18 1.08 -0.79 11.84
N SER A 19 2.17 -1.46 12.25
CA SER A 19 3.38 -0.79 12.74
C SER A 19 4.04 0.08 11.66
N LEU A 20 4.00 -0.37 10.40
CA LEU A 20 4.52 0.37 9.26
C LEU A 20 3.65 1.61 8.97
N VAL A 21 2.33 1.46 8.96
CA VAL A 21 1.37 2.57 8.78
C VAL A 21 1.59 3.63 9.85
N GLU A 22 1.69 3.23 11.11
CA GLU A 22 1.92 4.16 12.22
C GLU A 22 3.26 4.90 12.08
N ASN A 23 4.33 4.19 11.72
CA ASN A 23 5.64 4.82 11.52
C ASN A 23 5.64 5.78 10.34
N LEU A 24 5.03 5.41 9.21
CA LEU A 24 4.97 6.24 8.02
C LEU A 24 4.08 7.48 8.26
N SER A 25 2.94 7.30 8.91
CA SER A 25 2.08 8.41 9.32
C SER A 25 2.81 9.38 10.26
N LYS A 26 3.52 8.86 11.28
CA LYS A 26 4.36 9.68 12.19
C LYS A 26 5.49 10.42 11.47
N ARG A 27 6.06 9.84 10.41
CA ARG A 27 7.09 10.47 9.57
C ARG A 27 6.52 11.52 8.60
N GLY A 28 5.19 11.63 8.51
CA GLY A 28 4.50 12.63 7.69
C GLY A 28 4.26 12.19 6.24
N TYR A 29 4.26 10.88 5.97
CA TYR A 29 3.82 10.37 4.68
C TYR A 29 2.30 10.44 4.58
N LYS A 30 1.80 11.04 3.50
CA LYS A 30 0.35 11.27 3.31
C LYS A 30 -0.25 10.35 2.26
N ASN A 31 0.53 9.94 1.26
CA ASN A 31 0.07 9.16 0.12
C ASN A 31 0.26 7.67 0.35
N LEU A 32 -0.36 7.16 1.42
CA LEU A 32 -0.35 5.73 1.75
C LEU A 32 -1.60 5.06 1.17
N ILE A 33 -1.38 4.03 0.35
CA ILE A 33 -2.42 3.24 -0.29
C ILE A 33 -2.55 1.93 0.47
N PHE A 34 -3.78 1.61 0.83
CA PHE A 34 -4.12 0.39 1.53
C PHE A 34 -5.21 -0.33 0.74
N LYS A 35 -5.03 -1.64 0.54
CA LYS A 35 -6.10 -2.50 0.03
C LYS A 35 -6.33 -3.66 0.97
N THR A 36 -7.59 -3.93 1.25
CA THR A 36 -8.00 -5.15 1.94
C THR A 36 -7.96 -6.32 0.97
N ARG A 37 -7.89 -7.55 1.50
CA ARG A 37 -7.91 -8.77 0.68
C ARG A 37 -9.19 -8.92 -0.14
N GLN A 38 -10.28 -8.26 0.28
CA GLN A 38 -11.54 -8.23 -0.47
C GLN A 38 -11.50 -7.27 -1.65
N GLU A 39 -10.73 -6.18 -1.55
CA GLU A 39 -10.59 -5.20 -2.64
C GLU A 39 -9.51 -5.58 -3.64
N LEU A 40 -8.44 -6.23 -3.18
CA LEU A 40 -7.37 -6.73 -4.03
C LEU A 40 -6.95 -8.11 -3.55
N ASP A 41 -7.31 -9.12 -4.33
CA ASP A 41 -6.78 -10.46 -4.14
C ASP A 41 -5.42 -10.57 -4.80
N LEU A 42 -4.38 -10.66 -3.98
CA LEU A 42 -2.99 -10.79 -4.43
C LEU A 42 -2.71 -12.13 -5.13
N LEU A 43 -3.60 -13.12 -4.98
CA LEU A 43 -3.52 -14.38 -5.73
C LEU A 43 -4.03 -14.22 -7.16
N ASN A 44 -4.82 -13.19 -7.44
CA ASN A 44 -5.34 -12.90 -8.77
C ASN A 44 -4.40 -11.94 -9.51
N GLN A 45 -3.59 -12.49 -10.42
CA GLN A 45 -2.63 -11.72 -11.21
C GLN A 45 -3.28 -10.57 -11.99
N GLN A 46 -4.46 -10.80 -12.59
CA GLN A 46 -5.15 -9.78 -13.38
C GLN A 46 -5.55 -8.59 -12.51
N ALA A 47 -6.11 -8.86 -11.33
CA ALA A 47 -6.49 -7.82 -10.38
C ALA A 47 -5.28 -7.00 -9.90
N VAL A 48 -4.14 -7.66 -9.64
CA VAL A 48 -2.89 -6.99 -9.29
C VAL A 48 -2.40 -6.11 -10.44
N VAL A 49 -2.38 -6.61 -11.68
CA VAL A 49 -1.95 -5.82 -12.85
C VAL A 49 -2.81 -4.57 -13.03
N ASP A 50 -4.14 -4.70 -12.93
CA ASP A 50 -5.06 -3.57 -13.07
C ASP A 50 -4.92 -2.57 -11.92
N PHE A 51 -4.66 -3.05 -10.70
CA PHE A 51 -4.36 -2.19 -9.55
C PHE A 51 -3.08 -1.38 -9.77
N PHE A 52 -1.98 -2.03 -10.15
CA PHE A 52 -0.71 -1.35 -10.39
C PHE A 52 -0.78 -0.36 -11.56
N LYS A 53 -1.54 -0.67 -12.62
CA LYS A 53 -1.76 0.25 -13.74
C LYS A 53 -2.52 1.52 -13.36
N ASN A 54 -3.53 1.39 -12.50
CA ASN A 54 -4.38 2.50 -12.08
C ASN A 54 -3.74 3.35 -10.98
N GLU A 55 -3.21 2.72 -9.94
CA GLU A 55 -2.69 3.42 -8.76
C GLU A 55 -1.25 3.90 -8.93
N GLN A 56 -0.44 3.18 -9.72
CA GLN A 56 0.98 3.44 -9.96
C GLN A 56 1.76 3.80 -8.68
N PRO A 57 1.80 2.90 -7.68
CA PRO A 57 2.58 3.14 -6.48
C PRO A 57 4.08 3.18 -6.81
N GLU A 58 4.81 4.15 -6.23
CA GLU A 58 6.26 4.24 -6.35
C GLU A 58 6.98 3.24 -5.44
N TYR A 59 6.37 2.91 -4.30
CA TYR A 59 6.92 1.98 -3.32
C TYR A 59 5.86 0.97 -2.89
N VAL A 60 6.30 -0.27 -2.63
CA VAL A 60 5.45 -1.37 -2.18
C VAL A 60 6.09 -2.01 -0.95
N PHE A 61 5.29 -2.20 0.10
CA PHE A 61 5.67 -2.89 1.34
C PHE A 61 4.65 -3.97 1.71
#